data_AF-A0A8T4DUL7-F1
#
_entry.id   AF-A0A8T4DUL7-F1
#
_cell.length_a   1.000
_cell.length_b   1.000
_cell.length_c   1.000
_cell.angle_alpha   90.00
_cell.angle_beta   90.00
_cell.angle_gamma   90.00
#
_symmetry.space_group_name_H-M   'P 1'
#
loop_
_entity.id
_entity.type
_entity.pdbx_description
1 polymer ?
#
loop_
_entity_poly.entity_id
_entity_poly.type
_entity_poly.pdbx_seq_one_letter_code
_entity_poly.pdbx_strand_id
1 'polypeptide(L)' 'MKCQETKELLLGRDDVDIITFPHDLTQWRDEDFTVAKSHDVFEDLQKTAPILWLDGEKKIGYLRIRKWLQDTQK' A
#
# COMPACT_ATOMS: atom_id res chain seq x y z
N MET A 1 -2.29 -12.69 -4.25
CA MET A 1 -2.96 -13.09 -2.98
C MET A 1 -2.74 -12.07 -1.86
N LYS A 2 -1.50 -11.73 -1.47
CA LYS A 2 -1.26 -10.85 -0.31
C LYS A 2 -1.83 -9.43 -0.39
N CYS A 3 -1.89 -8.82 -1.58
CA CYS A 3 -2.58 -7.54 -1.74
C CYS A 3 -4.09 -7.64 -1.46
N GLN A 4 -4.74 -8.73 -1.87
CA GLN A 4 -6.16 -8.95 -1.63
C GLN A 4 -6.44 -9.16 -0.14
N GLU A 5 -5.63 -9.98 0.54
CA GLU A 5 -5.72 -10.17 2.00
C GLU A 5 -5.54 -8.83 2.75
N THR A 6 -4.61 -7.97 2.32
CA THR A 6 -4.45 -6.64 2.92
C THR A 6 -5.66 -5.75 2.71
N LYS A 7 -6.30 -5.77 1.53
CA LYS A 7 -7.53 -5.02 1.29
C LYS A 7 -8.65 -5.45 2.21
N GLU A 8 -8.83 -6.76 2.39
CA GLU A 8 -9.86 -7.32 3.27
C GLU A 8 -9.63 -6.90 4.74
N LEU A 9 -8.37 -6.87 5.19
CA LEU A 9 -8.01 -6.42 6.53
C LEU A 9 -8.25 -4.90 6.76
N LEU A 10 -8.22 -4.11 5.70
CA LEU A 10 -8.46 -2.66 5.72
C LEU A 10 -9.92 -2.31 5.43
N LEU A 11 -10.75 -3.28 5.09
CA LEU A 11 -12.14 -3.06 4.69
C LEU A 11 -12.94 -2.53 5.88
N GLY A 12 -13.56 -1.35 5.72
CA GLY A 12 -14.35 -0.70 6.78
C GLY A 12 -13.57 0.28 7.66
N ARG A 13 -12.28 0.50 7.38
CA ARG A 13 -11.53 1.62 7.94
C ARG A 13 -11.81 2.89 7.13
N ASP A 14 -12.05 3.99 7.82
CA ASP A 14 -12.25 5.33 7.26
C ASP A 14 -10.99 6.20 7.30
N ASP A 15 -9.95 5.73 8.01
CA ASP A 15 -8.66 6.41 8.17
C ASP A 15 -7.60 6.00 7.14
N VAL A 16 -7.92 5.08 6.22
CA VAL A 16 -6.98 4.56 5.21
C VAL A 16 -7.61 4.52 3.83
N ASP A 17 -6.98 5.21 2.87
CA ASP A 17 -7.33 5.10 1.46
C ASP A 17 -6.63 3.90 0.78
N ILE A 18 -7.41 3.08 0.08
CA ILE A 18 -6.90 1.91 -0.66
C ILE A 18 -6.72 2.29 -2.14
N ILE A 19 -5.48 2.49 -2.55
CA ILE A 19 -5.11 2.74 -3.95
C ILE A 19 -4.56 1.45 -4.58
N THR A 20 -4.99 1.15 -5.79
CA THR A 20 -4.60 -0.08 -6.50
C THR A 20 -3.98 0.24 -7.84
N PHE A 21 -2.73 -0.15 -8.02
CA PHE A 21 -2.03 -0.02 -9.29
C PHE A 21 -2.07 -1.32 -10.09
N PRO A 22 -1.98 -1.23 -11.43
CA PRO A 22 -1.74 -2.40 -12.27
C PRO A 22 -0.48 -3.16 -11.82
N HIS A 23 -0.49 -4.48 -11.97
CA HIS A 23 0.68 -5.29 -11.62
C HIS A 23 1.85 -5.04 -12.58
N ASP A 24 1.54 -4.80 -13.85
CA ASP A 24 2.52 -4.47 -14.88
C ASP A 24 2.74 -2.95 -14.92
N LEU A 25 3.98 -2.52 -14.70
CA LEU A 25 4.38 -1.11 -14.73
C LEU A 25 4.15 -0.45 -16.09
N THR A 26 4.13 -1.23 -17.19
CA THR A 26 3.84 -0.69 -18.52
C THR A 26 2.38 -0.24 -18.70
N GLN A 27 1.49 -0.69 -17.80
CA GLN A 27 0.08 -0.30 -17.77
C GLN A 27 -0.19 0.90 -16.85
N TRP A 28 0.85 1.42 -16.18
CA TRP A 28 0.70 2.58 -15.30
C TRP A 28 0.52 3.85 -16.11
N ARG A 29 -0.42 4.68 -15.67
CA ARG A 29 -0.63 6.02 -16.20
C ARG A 29 0.28 7.00 -15.48
N ASP A 30 0.50 8.17 -16.06
CA ASP A 30 1.29 9.24 -15.43
C ASP A 30 0.78 9.63 -14.03
N GLU A 31 -0.55 9.53 -13.83
CA GLU A 31 -1.20 9.71 -12.53
C GLU A 31 -0.72 8.69 -11.49
N ASP A 32 -0.61 7.41 -11.89
CA ASP A 32 -0.20 6.32 -11.02
C ASP A 32 1.27 6.51 -10.59
N PHE A 33 2.13 6.91 -11.52
CA PHE A 33 3.52 7.28 -11.22
C PHE A 33 3.61 8.50 -10.31
N THR A 34 2.78 9.51 -10.55
CA THR A 34 2.75 10.74 -9.74
C THR A 34 2.37 10.44 -8.30
N VAL A 35 1.31 9.66 -8.08
CA VAL A 35 0.86 9.25 -6.75
C VAL A 35 1.91 8.39 -6.03
N ALA A 36 2.50 7.41 -6.73
CA ALA A 36 3.51 6.56 -6.12
C ALA A 36 4.79 7.33 -5.74
N LYS A 37 5.19 8.33 -6.55
CA LYS A 37 6.35 9.19 -6.27
C LYS A 37 6.06 10.22 -5.19
N SER A 38 4.86 10.80 -5.14
CA SER A 38 4.50 11.80 -4.11
C SER A 38 4.53 11.22 -2.70
N HIS A 39 4.31 9.91 -2.56
CA HIS A 39 4.37 9.18 -1.29
C HIS A 39 5.70 8.42 -1.09
N ASP A 40 6.69 8.61 -1.98
CA ASP A 40 7.98 7.92 -1.94
C ASP A 40 7.87 6.37 -1.89
N VAL A 41 6.85 5.79 -2.54
CA VAL A 41 6.61 4.33 -2.56
C VAL A 41 6.94 3.67 -3.90
N PHE A 42 7.23 4.45 -4.95
CA PHE A 42 7.43 3.93 -6.30
C PHE A 42 8.55 2.86 -6.39
N GLU A 43 9.74 3.17 -5.87
CA GLU A 43 10.88 2.23 -5.87
C GLU A 43 10.62 0.97 -5.04
N ASP A 44 9.80 1.09 -3.99
CA ASP A 44 9.43 -0.03 -3.15
C ASP A 44 8.38 -0.91 -3.83
N LEU A 45 7.40 -0.33 -4.53
CA LEU A 45 6.36 -1.04 -5.28
C LEU A 45 6.94 -1.88 -6.43
N GLN A 46 8.06 -1.47 -7.02
CA GLN A 46 8.79 -2.27 -8.01
C GLN A 46 9.38 -3.57 -7.41
N LYS A 47 9.65 -3.58 -6.10
CA LYS A 47 10.27 -4.71 -5.39
C LYS A 47 9.24 -5.58 -4.70
N THR A 48 8.24 -4.95 -4.08
CA THR A 48 7.27 -5.66 -3.26
C THR A 48 5.99 -4.85 -3.02
N ALA A 49 4.88 -5.58 -2.91
CA ALA A 49 3.58 -5.07 -2.54
C ALA A 49 2.93 -6.06 -1.57
N PRO A 50 1.99 -5.65 -0.71
CA PRO A 50 1.45 -4.31 -0.53
C PRO A 50 2.33 -3.38 0.31
N ILE A 51 2.10 -2.07 0.21
CA ILE A 51 2.78 -1.04 1.01
C ILE A 51 1.71 -0.19 1.68
N LEU A 52 1.87 0.05 2.99
CA LEU A 52 1.10 1.05 3.72
C LEU A 52 2.00 2.25 3.97
N TRP A 53 1.53 3.43 3.59
CA TRP A 53 2.19 4.71 3.83
C TRP A 53 1.40 5.48 4.89
N LEU A 54 2.08 5.99 5.91
CA LEU A 54 1.50 6.71 7.05
C LEU A 54 2.37 7.93 7.36
N ASP A 55 1.95 9.12 6.94
CA ASP A 55 2.60 10.40 7.27
C ASP A 55 4.15 10.38 7.10
N GLY A 56 4.63 9.77 6.01
CA GLY A 56 6.06 9.64 5.71
C GLY A 56 6.72 8.34 6.20
N GLU A 57 6.04 7.51 6.98
CA GLU A 57 6.51 6.17 7.33
C GLU A 57 5.96 5.10 6.38
N LYS A 58 6.84 4.20 5.91
CA LYS A 58 6.49 3.09 5.00
C LYS A 58 6.51 1.74 5.71
N LYS A 59 5.35 1.08 5.83
CA LYS A 59 5.24 -0.33 6.24
C LYS A 59 5.18 -1.21 5.00
N ILE A 60 6.34 -1.71 4.59
CA ILE A 60 6.51 -2.49 3.37
C ILE A 60 6.19 -3.97 3.62
N GLY A 61 5.26 -4.51 2.84
CA GLY A 61 4.88 -5.92 2.84
C GLY A 61 3.78 -6.28 3.84
N TYR A 62 3.01 -7.32 3.49
CA TYR A 62 1.83 -7.79 4.23
C TYR A 62 2.06 -7.99 5.74
N LEU A 63 3.17 -8.62 6.15
CA LEU A 63 3.43 -8.92 7.55
C LEU A 63 3.59 -7.66 8.41
N ARG A 64 4.23 -6.61 7.87
CA ARG A 64 4.41 -5.34 8.59
C ARG A 64 3.08 -4.59 8.72
N ILE A 65 2.29 -4.58 7.66
CA ILE A 65 0.95 -3.97 7.64
C ILE A 65 0.02 -4.69 8.63
N ARG A 66 0.02 -6.02 8.62
CA ARG A 66 -0.77 -6.82 9.57
C ARG A 66 -0.37 -6.54 11.02
N LYS A 67 0.92 -6.42 11.32
CA LYS A 67 1.39 -6.08 12.66
C LYS A 67 0.90 -4.68 13.08
N TRP A 68 1.03 -3.70 12.20
CA TRP A 68 0.53 -2.34 12.47
C TRP A 68 -0.98 -2.31 12.73
N LEU A 69 -1.76 -3.10 11.98
CA LEU A 69 -3.19 -3.23 12.21
C LEU A 69 -3.51 -3.81 13.59
N GLN A 70 -2.76 -4.81 14.04
CA GLN A 70 -2.92 -5.39 15.37
C GLN A 70 -2.55 -4.40 16.49
N ASP A 71 -1.57 -3.54 16.24
CA ASP A 71 -1.11 -2.54 17.22
C ASP A 71 -2.10 -1.36 17.32
N THR A 72 -2.86 -1.05 16.27
CA THR A 72 -3.79 0.09 16.18
C THR A 72 -5.26 -0.26 16.41
N GLN A 73 -5.63 -1.55 16.42
CA GLN A 73 -6.98 -2.03 16.77
C GLN A 73 -7.23 -2.18 18.28
N LYS A 74 -6.29 -1.76 19.14
CA LYS A 74 -6.45 -1.74 20.60
C LYS A 74 -7.07 -0.44 21.07
#